data_AF-A0A060YLJ4-F1
#
_entry.id   AF-A0A060YLJ4-F1
#
_cell.length_a   1.000
_cell.length_b   1.000
_cell.length_c   1.000
_cell.angle_alpha   90.00
_cell.angle_beta   90.00
_cell.angle_gamma   90.00
#
_symmetry.space_group_name_H-M   'P 1'
#
loop_
_entity.id
_entity.type
_entity.pdbx_description
1 polymer ?
#
loop_
_entity_poly.entity_id
_entity_poly.type
_entity_poly.pdbx_seq_one_letter_code
_entity_poly.pdbx_strand_id
1 'polypeptide(L)'
;MDYLKYVSVRRDYIVIPEEALSNATRLRWWQPFHVSSGLATSGPERAQWAVDNILVGGSDINPSTLLDNFDEEGVSHEESWSFYPNAVRTAGFCGNPSFHLYWPNKKQDETHNILATRELIVQPGYILQFK
;
A
#
# COMPACT_ATOMS: atom_id res chain seq x y z
N MET A 1 18.65 -9.69 -11.21
CA MET A 1 17.73 -9.31 -10.12
C MET A 1 18.15 -10.08 -8.89
N ASP A 2 18.38 -9.40 -7.76
CA ASP A 2 18.80 -10.06 -6.53
C ASP A 2 17.57 -10.65 -5.82
N TYR A 3 17.17 -11.87 -6.22
CA TYR A 3 15.99 -12.54 -5.68
C TYR A 3 16.09 -12.80 -4.18
N LEU A 4 17.31 -12.79 -3.61
CA LEU A 4 17.53 -12.97 -2.17
C LEU A 4 16.84 -11.87 -1.35
N LYS A 5 16.61 -10.68 -1.94
CA LYS A 5 15.84 -9.59 -1.32
C LYS A 5 14.34 -9.87 -1.18
N TYR A 6 13.83 -10.90 -1.87
CA TYR A 6 12.41 -11.25 -1.97
C TYR A 6 12.10 -12.63 -1.39
N VAL A 7 13.02 -13.20 -0.61
CA VAL A 7 12.81 -14.47 0.11
C VAL A 7 11.81 -14.29 1.26
N SER A 8 11.70 -13.07 1.80
CA SER A 8 10.65 -12.65 2.73
C SER A 8 9.78 -11.55 2.12
N VAL A 9 8.59 -11.35 2.68
CA VAL A 9 7.67 -10.27 2.27
C VAL A 9 8.41 -8.93 2.30
N ARG A 10 8.32 -8.21 1.20
CA ARG A 10 8.96 -6.91 0.99
C ARG A 10 7.98 -5.96 0.33
N ARG A 11 7.96 -4.71 0.79
CA ARG A 11 7.31 -3.60 0.09
C ARG A 11 8.34 -2.87 -0.75
N ASP A 12 8.00 -2.61 -2.00
CA ASP A 12 8.79 -1.77 -2.90
C ASP A 12 7.99 -0.56 -3.34
N TYR A 13 8.70 0.55 -3.48
CA TYR A 13 8.19 1.81 -4.00
C TYR A 13 8.94 2.08 -5.31
N ILE A 14 8.21 2.08 -6.42
CA ILE A 14 8.77 2.21 -7.75
C ILE A 14 8.18 3.48 -8.38
N VAL A 15 9.06 4.43 -8.70
CA VAL A 15 8.67 5.62 -9.46
C VAL A 15 8.33 5.17 -10.88
N ILE A 16 7.13 5.50 -11.36
CA ILE A 16 6.74 5.27 -12.75
C ILE A 16 7.56 6.23 -13.63
N PRO A 17 8.29 5.72 -14.62
CA PRO A 17 9.14 6.56 -15.46
C PRO A 17 8.31 7.45 -16.39
N GLU A 18 8.87 8.58 -16.81
CA GLU A 18 8.17 9.61 -17.60
C GLU A 18 7.60 9.05 -18.91
N GLU A 19 8.32 8.12 -19.56
CA GLU A 19 7.90 7.53 -20.84
C GLU A 19 6.67 6.62 -20.69
N ALA A 20 6.33 6.23 -19.46
CA ALA A 20 5.13 5.45 -19.16
C ALA A 20 3.93 6.33 -18.76
N LEU A 21 4.06 7.66 -18.75
CA LEU A 21 2.97 8.58 -18.41
C LEU A 21 2.07 8.81 -19.63
N SER A 22 0.99 8.05 -19.72
CA SER A 22 -0.01 8.15 -20.78
C SER A 22 -1.42 7.99 -20.23
N ASN A 23 -2.43 8.35 -21.04
CA ASN A 23 -3.83 8.12 -20.69
C ASN A 23 -4.24 6.63 -20.71
N ALA A 24 -3.37 5.72 -21.15
CA ALA A 24 -3.68 4.31 -21.37
C ALA A 24 -2.49 3.39 -21.02
N THR A 25 -1.81 3.63 -19.90
CA THR A 25 -0.67 2.81 -19.46
C THR A 25 -1.13 1.50 -18.81
N ARG A 26 -0.50 0.38 -19.18
CA ARG A 26 -0.74 -0.94 -18.56
C ARG A 26 0.54 -1.50 -17.95
N LEU A 27 0.46 -1.89 -16.68
CA LEU A 27 1.53 -2.59 -15.96
C LEU A 27 1.31 -4.11 -16.02
N ARG A 28 2.39 -4.88 -16.05
CA ARG A 28 2.35 -6.35 -16.06
C ARG A 28 3.51 -6.95 -15.28
N TRP A 29 3.20 -7.75 -14.27
CA TRP A 29 4.14 -8.66 -13.63
C TRP A 29 4.17 -9.97 -14.42
N TRP A 30 5.35 -10.39 -14.85
CA TRP A 30 5.49 -11.56 -15.72
C TRP A 30 6.78 -12.32 -15.41
N GLN A 31 6.65 -13.64 -15.25
CA GLN A 31 7.78 -14.56 -15.13
C GLN A 31 7.99 -15.29 -16.48
N PRO A 32 9.12 -15.07 -17.18
CA PRO A 32 9.39 -15.65 -18.51
C PRO A 32 9.29 -17.17 -18.58
N PHE A 33 8.98 -17.72 -19.76
CA PHE A 33 8.98 -19.16 -20.08
C PHE A 33 10.17 -19.53 -20.96
N HIS A 34 10.67 -20.76 -20.81
CA HIS A 34 11.65 -21.29 -21.74
C HIS A 34 10.92 -21.83 -22.96
N VAL A 35 11.40 -21.52 -24.16
CA VAL A 35 10.86 -22.07 -25.41
C VAL A 35 11.96 -22.91 -26.04
N SER A 36 11.75 -24.22 -26.08
CA SER A 36 12.65 -25.17 -26.74
C SER A 36 11.85 -25.98 -27.75
N SER A 37 12.36 -26.07 -28.99
CA SER A 37 11.71 -26.81 -30.08
C SER A 37 10.25 -26.37 -30.36
N GLY A 38 9.97 -25.07 -30.28
CA GLY A 38 8.64 -24.50 -30.53
C GLY A 38 7.61 -24.75 -29.43
N LEU A 39 8.00 -25.42 -28.33
CA LEU A 39 7.15 -25.67 -27.18
C LEU A 39 7.58 -24.77 -26.02
N ALA A 40 6.64 -24.00 -25.49
CA ALA A 40 6.83 -23.27 -24.24
C ALA A 40 6.79 -24.27 -23.08
N THR A 41 7.93 -24.47 -22.43
CA THR A 41 8.04 -25.32 -21.25
C THR A 41 8.18 -24.43 -20.01
N SER A 42 7.38 -24.74 -18.98
CA SER A 42 7.70 -24.31 -17.62
C SER A 42 8.96 -25.07 -17.22
N GLY A 43 10.09 -24.37 -17.09
CA GLY A 43 11.31 -24.99 -16.57
C GLY A 43 11.05 -25.64 -15.19
N PRO A 44 11.72 -26.75 -14.87
CA PRO A 44 11.50 -27.52 -13.63
C PRO A 44 11.79 -26.73 -12.34
N GLU A 45 12.46 -25.58 -12.42
CA GLU A 45 12.83 -24.71 -11.29
C GLU A 45 12.21 -23.31 -11.38
N ARG A 46 10.90 -23.21 -11.61
CA ARG A 46 10.24 -21.90 -11.49
C ARG A 46 10.18 -21.46 -10.03
N ALA A 47 10.75 -20.30 -9.75
CA ALA A 47 10.51 -19.60 -8.49
C ALA A 47 9.00 -19.32 -8.36
N GLN A 48 8.45 -19.64 -7.19
CA GLN A 48 7.12 -19.19 -6.79
C GLN A 48 7.22 -17.76 -6.28
N TRP A 49 6.25 -16.92 -6.63
CA TRP A 49 6.18 -15.54 -6.17
C TRP A 49 4.71 -15.14 -6.00
N ALA A 50 4.47 -14.21 -5.10
CA ALA A 50 3.18 -13.60 -4.87
C ALA A 50 3.35 -12.08 -4.79
N VAL A 51 2.29 -11.37 -5.15
CA VAL A 51 2.16 -9.92 -4.97
C VAL A 51 0.88 -9.67 -4.19
N ASP A 52 0.91 -8.68 -3.31
CA ASP A 52 -0.24 -8.31 -2.49
C ASP A 52 -0.24 -6.79 -2.25
N ASN A 53 -1.43 -6.22 -2.04
CA ASN A 53 -1.65 -4.80 -1.76
C ASN A 53 -1.03 -3.85 -2.81
N ILE A 54 -1.32 -4.07 -4.09
CA ILE A 54 -0.82 -3.24 -5.20
C ILE A 54 -1.57 -1.90 -5.22
N LEU A 55 -0.83 -0.81 -5.03
CA LEU A 55 -1.29 0.56 -5.27
C LEU A 55 -0.53 1.15 -6.46
N VAL A 56 -1.26 1.63 -7.46
CA VAL A 56 -0.71 2.41 -8.58
C VAL A 56 -1.42 3.74 -8.57
N GLY A 57 -0.67 4.80 -8.28
CA GLY A 57 -1.23 6.13 -8.12
C GLY A 57 -0.17 7.10 -7.61
N GLY A 58 -0.63 8.12 -6.91
CA GLY A 58 0.19 9.24 -6.47
C GLY A 58 -0.32 10.54 -7.06
N SER A 59 0.40 11.62 -6.79
CA SER A 59 0.08 12.94 -7.33
C SER A 59 1.35 13.55 -7.89
N ASP A 60 1.23 14.31 -8.99
CA ASP A 60 2.35 15.07 -9.56
C ASP A 60 3.03 15.95 -8.50
N ILE A 61 2.21 16.45 -7.56
CA ILE A 61 2.65 17.15 -6.36
C ILE A 61 1.93 16.53 -5.16
N ASN A 62 2.69 15.93 -4.26
CA ASN A 62 2.14 15.38 -3.02
C ASN A 62 1.73 16.51 -2.06
N PRO A 63 0.67 16.32 -1.24
CA PRO A 63 0.26 17.33 -0.28
C PRO A 63 1.33 17.52 0.80
N SER A 64 1.42 18.73 1.34
CA SER A 64 2.31 19.06 2.46
C SER A 64 1.66 18.86 3.84
N THR A 65 0.36 18.53 3.86
CA THR A 65 -0.42 18.35 5.10
C THR A 65 -1.36 17.17 4.95
N LEU A 66 -1.52 16.40 6.03
CA LEU A 66 -2.54 15.38 6.20
C LEU A 66 -3.28 15.69 7.49
N LEU A 67 -4.59 15.87 7.40
CA LEU A 67 -5.48 16.07 8.54
C LEU A 67 -6.65 15.12 8.39
N ASP A 68 -6.86 14.28 9.40
CA ASP A 68 -8.00 13.38 9.44
C ASP A 68 -8.45 13.23 10.90
N ASN A 69 -9.70 13.56 11.16
CA ASN A 69 -10.34 13.37 12.47
C ASN A 69 -11.28 12.15 12.48
N PHE A 70 -11.40 11.44 11.35
CA PHE A 70 -12.28 10.29 11.14
C PHE A 70 -13.80 10.54 11.33
N ASP A 71 -14.22 11.79 11.59
CA ASP A 71 -15.61 12.14 11.88
C ASP A 71 -16.46 12.33 10.61
N GLU A 72 -15.83 12.63 9.47
CA GLU A 72 -16.55 12.89 8.21
C GLU A 72 -17.17 11.60 7.65
N GLU A 73 -18.50 11.56 7.59
CA GLU A 73 -19.24 10.44 7.03
C GLU A 73 -19.34 10.55 5.50
N GLY A 74 -19.13 9.43 4.80
CA GLY A 74 -19.22 9.36 3.34
C GLY A 74 -17.97 9.84 2.59
N VAL A 75 -16.94 10.33 3.29
CA VAL A 75 -15.65 10.68 2.70
C VAL A 75 -14.74 9.45 2.70
N SER A 76 -14.06 9.20 1.57
CA SER A 76 -13.05 8.16 1.51
C SER A 76 -11.79 8.62 2.21
N HIS A 77 -11.38 7.89 3.25
CA HIS A 77 -10.11 8.10 3.94
C HIS A 77 -8.91 7.55 3.13
N GLU A 78 -9.16 6.87 2.00
CA GLU A 78 -8.13 6.29 1.12
C GLU A 78 -7.27 7.38 0.46
N GLU A 79 -7.77 8.61 0.37
CA GLU A 79 -6.99 9.76 -0.12
C GLU A 79 -5.93 10.25 0.87
N SER A 80 -6.01 9.85 2.14
CA SER A 80 -5.05 10.20 3.20
C SER A 80 -4.21 9.00 3.62
N TRP A 81 -4.81 7.80 3.65
CA TRP A 81 -4.20 6.59 4.17
C TRP A 81 -4.06 5.53 3.08
N SER A 82 -2.83 5.10 2.82
CA SER A 82 -2.51 4.13 1.76
C SER A 82 -2.65 2.67 2.22
N PHE A 83 -2.59 2.41 3.54
CA PHE A 83 -2.63 1.05 4.07
C PHE A 83 -3.06 1.02 5.54
N TYR A 84 -4.17 0.32 5.84
CA TYR A 84 -4.70 0.15 7.20
C TYR A 84 -5.51 -1.16 7.34
N PRO A 85 -4.92 -2.34 7.07
CA PRO A 85 -5.64 -3.60 7.04
C PRO A 85 -6.30 -3.88 8.40
N ASN A 86 -7.51 -4.43 8.37
CA ASN A 86 -8.30 -4.80 9.55
C ASN A 86 -8.72 -3.65 10.47
N ALA A 87 -8.38 -2.40 10.14
CA ALA A 87 -8.83 -1.25 10.90
C ALA A 87 -10.33 -1.02 10.66
N VAL A 88 -11.01 -0.56 11.70
CA VAL A 88 -12.43 -0.24 11.67
C VAL A 88 -12.60 1.18 12.16
N ARG A 89 -13.33 2.00 11.39
CA ARG A 89 -13.79 3.32 11.83
C ARG A 89 -14.95 3.12 12.79
N THR A 90 -14.81 3.53 14.05
CA THR A 90 -15.81 3.32 15.10
C THR A 90 -15.91 4.54 16.02
N ALA A 91 -17.09 4.80 16.57
CA ALA A 91 -17.32 5.91 17.49
C ALA A 91 -17.46 5.43 18.94
N GLY A 92 -17.25 6.34 19.89
CA GLY A 92 -17.53 6.07 21.30
C GLY A 92 -16.43 5.27 22.02
N PHE A 93 -15.20 5.29 21.52
CA PHE A 93 -14.07 4.59 22.13
C PHE A 93 -13.34 5.49 23.13
N CYS A 94 -12.77 4.90 24.20
CA CYS A 94 -12.00 5.63 25.23
C CYS A 94 -12.71 6.87 25.85
N GLY A 95 -14.06 6.89 25.89
CA GLY A 95 -14.83 8.02 26.42
C GLY A 95 -14.91 9.23 25.47
N ASN A 96 -14.49 9.09 24.21
CA ASN A 96 -14.65 10.11 23.17
C ASN A 96 -15.80 9.72 22.23
N PRO A 97 -16.83 10.57 22.05
CA PRO A 97 -17.95 10.28 21.16
C PRO A 97 -17.62 10.39 19.66
N SER A 98 -16.51 11.04 19.28
CA SER A 98 -16.05 11.09 17.88
C SER A 98 -15.73 9.70 17.33
N PHE A 99 -15.59 9.62 16.01
CA PHE A 99 -15.06 8.46 15.32
C PHE A 99 -13.53 8.40 15.42
N HIS A 100 -13.02 7.18 15.44
CA HIS A 100 -11.60 6.86 15.46
C HIS A 100 -11.33 5.66 14.56
N LEU A 101 -10.11 5.56 14.08
CA LEU A 101 -9.62 4.34 13.46
C LEU A 101 -9.09 3.38 14.55
N TYR A 102 -9.64 2.17 14.61
CA TYR A 102 -9.36 1.20 15.67
C TYR A 102 -9.10 -0.20 15.11
N TRP A 103 -8.17 -0.93 15.72
CA TRP A 103 -7.92 -2.34 15.41
C TRP A 103 -8.56 -3.24 16.45
N PRO A 104 -9.67 -3.94 16.10
CA PRO A 104 -10.39 -4.77 17.05
C PRO A 104 -9.65 -6.03 17.48
N ASN A 105 -8.61 -6.45 16.74
CA ASN A 105 -7.75 -7.61 17.04
C ASN A 105 -8.54 -8.85 17.50
N LYS A 106 -9.74 -9.06 16.92
CA LYS A 106 -10.64 -10.16 17.31
C LYS A 106 -10.06 -11.53 16.96
N LYS A 107 -9.10 -11.58 16.05
CA LYS A 107 -8.38 -12.78 15.67
C LYS A 107 -7.06 -12.82 16.45
N GLN A 108 -6.82 -13.92 17.17
CA GLN A 108 -5.52 -14.23 17.76
C GLN A 108 -4.58 -14.80 16.67
N ASP A 109 -4.55 -14.15 15.51
CA ASP A 109 -3.80 -14.60 14.33
C ASP A 109 -2.44 -13.89 14.19
N GLU A 110 -1.99 -13.22 15.25
CA GLU A 110 -0.72 -12.47 15.31
C GLU A 110 -0.57 -11.41 14.19
N THR A 111 -1.69 -10.96 13.60
CA THR A 111 -1.65 -9.92 12.58
C THR A 111 -1.15 -8.60 13.16
N HIS A 112 -0.21 -7.98 12.45
CA HIS A 112 0.33 -6.68 12.84
C HIS A 112 -0.67 -5.56 12.47
N ASN A 113 -0.87 -4.64 13.41
CA ASN A 113 -1.60 -3.40 13.16
C ASN A 113 -0.67 -2.40 12.49
N ILE A 114 -1.07 -1.92 11.32
CA ILE A 114 -0.24 -1.04 10.49
C ILE A 114 -1.14 0.07 9.97
N LEU A 115 -0.65 1.31 10.07
CA LEU A 115 -1.23 2.48 9.43
C LEU A 115 -0.15 3.15 8.59
N ALA A 116 -0.43 3.40 7.32
CA ALA A 116 0.45 4.15 6.44
C ALA A 116 -0.34 5.30 5.81
N THR A 117 0.25 6.49 5.82
CA THR A 117 -0.23 7.63 5.06
C THR A 117 0.05 7.43 3.58
N ARG A 118 -0.55 8.26 2.72
CA ARG A 118 0.03 8.57 1.42
C ARG A 118 1.38 9.28 1.56
N GLU A 119 2.07 9.46 0.44
CA GLU A 119 3.27 10.28 0.35
C GLU A 119 2.96 11.76 0.63
N LEU A 120 3.84 12.41 1.38
CA LEU A 120 3.75 13.82 1.76
C LEU A 120 5.05 14.55 1.45
N ILE A 121 4.96 15.85 1.14
CA ILE A 121 6.12 16.74 1.09
C ILE A 121 6.38 17.25 2.51
N VAL A 122 7.53 16.89 3.10
CA VAL A 122 7.93 17.32 4.45
C VAL A 122 9.04 18.36 4.36
N GLN A 123 8.94 19.43 5.14
CA GLN A 123 9.93 20.51 5.20
C GLN A 123 10.38 20.77 6.66
N PRO A 124 11.52 21.47 6.87
CA PRO A 124 11.94 21.87 8.20
C PRO A 124 10.83 22.63 8.97
N GLY A 125 10.58 22.22 10.21
CA GLY A 125 9.56 22.82 11.07
C GLY A 125 8.19 22.14 11.07
N TYR A 126 7.98 21.11 10.24
CA TYR A 126 6.73 20.36 10.23
C TYR A 126 6.62 19.47 11.48
N ILE A 127 5.39 19.25 11.95
CA ILE A 127 5.09 18.45 13.13
C ILE A 127 4.14 17.30 12.81
N LEU A 128 4.31 16.19 13.51
CA LEU A 128 3.34 15.10 13.56
C LEU A 128 2.63 15.14 14.90
N GLN A 129 1.29 15.20 14.88
CA GLN A 129 0.46 15.19 16.08
C GLN A 129 -0.71 14.22 15.88
N PHE A 130 -0.98 13.40 16.89
CA PHE A 130 -2.12 12.48 16.95
C PHE A 130 -2.60 12.34 18.40
N LYS A 131 -3.76 11.72 18.60
CA LYS A 131 -4.36 11.42 19.91
C LYS A 131 -4.81 9.97 19.95
#